data_AF-A0AA51MPX1-F1
#
_entry.id   AF-A0AA51MPX1-F1
#
_cell.length_a   1.000
_cell.length_b   1.000
_cell.length_c   1.000
_cell.angle_alpha   90.00
_cell.angle_beta   90.00
_cell.angle_gamma   90.00
#
_symmetry.space_group_name_H-M   'P 1'
#
loop_
_entity.id
_entity.type
_entity.pdbx_description
1 polymer ?
#
loop_
_entity_poly.entity_id
_entity_poly.type
_entity_poly.pdbx_seq_one_letter_code
_entity_poly.pdbx_strand_id
1 'polypeptide(L)' 'MQEPACPLASTTALKAGIPVVMLPSTVGGTPAATDLFTLFDDIIQRLTSVQG' A
#
# COMPACT_ATOMS: atom_id res chain seq x y z
N MET A 1 -8.25 15.12 9.42
CA MET A 1 -9.00 13.93 9.88
C MET A 1 -8.36 12.74 9.20
N GLN A 2 -7.43 12.07 9.90
CA GLN A 2 -6.90 10.77 9.49
C GLN A 2 -8.11 9.83 9.49
N GLU A 3 -8.51 9.29 8.33
CA GLU A 3 -9.51 8.22 8.33
C GLU A 3 -9.04 7.13 9.32
N PRO A 4 -9.88 6.69 10.26
CA PRO A 4 -9.54 5.56 11.08
C PRO A 4 -9.27 4.39 10.13
N ALA A 5 -8.11 3.73 10.28
CA ALA A 5 -7.76 2.57 9.49
C ALA A 5 -8.99 1.64 9.41
N CYS A 6 -9.45 1.39 8.18
CA CYS A 6 -10.69 0.68 7.90
C CYS A 6 -10.79 -0.57 8.81
N PRO A 7 -11.81 -0.68 9.69
CA PRO A 7 -11.86 -1.72 10.73
C PRO A 7 -11.90 -3.15 10.18
N LEU A 8 -12.05 -3.32 8.87
CA LEU A 8 -12.12 -4.60 8.16
C LEU A 8 -10.81 -4.99 7.47
N ALA A 9 -9.83 -4.09 7.33
CA ALA A 9 -8.62 -4.33 6.54
C ALA A 9 -7.67 -5.39 7.15
N SER A 10 -7.82 -5.77 8.43
CA SER A 10 -6.76 -6.56 9.06
C SER A 10 -7.16 -7.66 10.03
N THR A 11 -8.42 -7.89 10.41
CA THR A 11 -8.68 -9.01 11.36
C THR A 11 -8.27 -10.36 10.76
N THR A 12 -8.60 -10.60 9.49
CA THR A 12 -8.18 -11.82 8.79
C THR A 12 -6.68 -11.80 8.48
N ALA A 13 -6.15 -10.69 7.96
CA ALA A 13 -4.73 -10.59 7.58
C ALA A 13 -3.79 -10.72 8.80
N LEU A 14 -4.10 -10.04 9.91
CA LEU A 14 -3.37 -10.11 11.17
C LEU A 14 -3.36 -11.53 11.74
N LYS A 15 -4.52 -12.21 11.73
CA LYS A 15 -4.64 -13.58 12.25
C LYS A 15 -3.98 -14.61 11.35
N ALA A 16 -3.95 -14.37 10.04
CA ALA A 16 -3.35 -15.26 9.05
C ALA A 16 -1.85 -15.00 8.83
N GLY A 17 -1.26 -13.98 9.48
CA GLY A 17 0.14 -13.61 9.27
C GLY A 17 0.42 -13.05 7.87
N ILE A 18 -0.60 -12.52 7.20
CA ILE A 18 -0.45 -11.94 5.86
C ILE A 18 0.07 -10.51 5.99
N PRO A 19 1.17 -10.14 5.31
CA PRO A 19 1.68 -8.79 5.31
C PRO A 19 0.66 -7.78 4.77
N VAL A 20 0.48 -6.68 5.50
CA VAL A 20 -0.38 -5.55 5.07
C VAL A 20 0.51 -4.42 4.57
N VAL A 21 0.27 -3.98 3.33
CA VAL A 21 1.08 -2.95 2.67
C VAL A 21 0.20 -1.76 2.30
N MET A 22 0.65 -0.55 2.62
CA MET A 22 -0.06 0.66 2.23
C MET A 22 0.41 1.16 0.86
N LEU A 23 -0.55 1.34 -0.06
CA LEU A 23 -0.29 1.72 -1.44
C LEU A 23 -0.76 3.17 -1.71
N PRO A 24 -0.03 3.94 -2.53
CA PRO A 24 -0.56 5.21 -3.04
C PRO A 24 -1.77 4.95 -3.95
N SER A 25 -2.79 5.82 -3.86
CA SER A 25 -4.01 5.73 -4.70
C SER A 25 -4.03 6.73 -5.84
N THR A 26 -3.11 7.70 -5.87
CA THR A 26 -3.07 8.80 -6.84
C THR A 26 -1.63 9.20 -7.16
N VAL A 27 -1.43 9.77 -8.34
CA VAL A 27 -0.21 10.53 -8.67
C VAL A 27 -0.05 11.67 -7.65
N GLY A 28 1.18 11.88 -7.19
CA GLY A 28 1.55 12.80 -6.11
C GLY A 28 1.26 12.26 -4.71
N GLY A 29 0.71 11.04 -4.56
CA GLY A 29 0.42 10.43 -3.27
C GLY A 29 1.67 10.05 -2.46
N THR A 30 2.81 9.90 -3.13
CA THR A 30 4.14 9.69 -2.55
C THR A 30 5.16 10.52 -3.31
N PRO A 31 6.35 10.82 -2.73
CA PRO A 31 7.40 11.53 -3.44
C PRO A 31 7.88 10.83 -4.72
N ALA A 32 7.72 9.51 -4.81
CA ALA A 32 8.11 8.71 -5.96
C ALA A 32 7.04 8.68 -7.06
N ALA A 33 5.74 8.79 -6.72
CA ALA A 33 4.64 8.72 -7.68
C ALA A 33 4.43 10.05 -8.44
N THR A 34 5.39 10.50 -9.24
CA THR A 34 5.34 11.80 -9.95
C THR A 34 4.44 11.80 -11.19
N ASP A 35 4.16 10.63 -11.73
CA ASP A 35 3.31 10.39 -12.90
C ASP A 35 2.65 8.99 -12.79
N LEU A 36 1.88 8.58 -13.80
CA LEU A 36 1.17 7.30 -13.76
C LEU A 36 2.11 6.08 -13.79
N PHE A 37 3.22 6.14 -14.52
CA PHE A 37 4.17 5.02 -14.57
C PHE A 37 4.89 4.89 -13.23
N THR A 38 5.41 6.00 -12.72
CA THR A 38 6.11 5.99 -11.43
C THR A 38 5.19 5.67 -10.24
N LEU A 39 3.89 5.95 -10.33
CA LEU A 39 2.88 5.44 -9.39
C LEU A 39 2.80 3.90 -9.39
N PHE A 40 2.73 3.28 -10.57
CA PHE A 40 2.68 1.82 -10.67
C PHE A 40 4.01 1.18 -10.26
N ASP A 41 5.14 1.79 -10.58
CA ASP A 41 6.46 1.34 -10.11
C ASP A 41 6.53 1.34 -8.57
N ASP A 42 6.07 2.42 -7.90
CA ASP A 42 6.00 2.49 -6.43
C ASP A 42 5.07 1.40 -5.86
N ILE A 43 3.93 1.13 -6.50
CA ILE A 43 3.01 0.05 -6.08
C ILE A 43 3.67 -1.34 -6.22
N ILE A 44 4.28 -1.64 -7.37
CA ILE A 44 4.92 -2.94 -7.63
C ILE A 44 6.08 -3.17 -6.67
N GLN A 45 6.91 -2.14 -6.44
CA GLN A 45 8.02 -2.22 -5.51
C GLN A 45 7.54 -2.54 -4.09
N ARG A 46 6.48 -1.87 -3.61
CA ARG A 46 5.90 -2.13 -2.29
C ARG A 46 5.35 -3.55 -2.14
N LEU A 47 4.65 -4.05 -3.16
CA LEU A 47 4.07 -5.39 -3.14
C LEU A 47 5.14 -6.50 -3.22
N THR A 48 6.21 -6.27 -3.97
CA THR A 48 7.31 -7.25 -4.11
C THR A 48 8.26 -7.22 -2.92
N SER A 49 8.43 -6.08 -2.26
CA SER A 49 9.25 -5.95 -1.06
C SER A 49 8.78 -6.79 0.13
N VAL A 50 7.52 -7.23 0.16
CA VAL A 50 6.97 -8.07 1.24
C VAL A 50 6.87 -9.56 0.91
N GLN A 51 7.31 -9.96 -0.28
CA GLN A 51 7.30 -11.36 -0.73
C GLN A 51 8.60 -12.12 -0.40
N GLY A 52 9.41 -11.60 0.53
CA GLY A 52 10.70 -12.16 0.96
C GLY A 52 10.61 -13.11 2.15
#